data_AF-A0A4Q1CH11-F1
#
_entry.id   AF-A0A4Q1CH11-F1
#
_cell.length_a   1.000
_cell.length_b   1.000
_cell.length_c   1.000
_cell.angle_alpha   90.00
_cell.angle_beta   90.00
_cell.angle_gamma   90.00
#
_symmetry.space_group_name_H-M   'P 1'
#
loop_
_entity.id
_entity.type
_entity.pdbx_description
1 polymer ?
#
loop_
_entity_poly.entity_id
_entity_poly.type
_entity_poly.pdbx_seq_one_letter_code
_entity_poly.pdbx_strand_id
1 'polypeptide(L)'
;MPDPHYPSVDLDFILNHVNASGKLAHGGIARFGSTTTLVIEGHQAIYKRSTLIRELEPGQICLEQATAVALKFAFLGQLLEWLVTNRNWREGAYIVP
;
A
#
# COMPACT_ATOMS: atom_id res chain seq x y z
N MET A 1 -0.81 -11.12 -9.62
CA MET A 1 -0.37 -12.52 -9.52
C MET A 1 -1.61 -13.40 -9.56
N PRO A 2 -1.56 -14.63 -10.09
CA PRO A 2 -2.76 -15.46 -10.31
C PRO A 2 -3.23 -16.25 -9.06
N ASP A 3 -2.76 -15.90 -7.85
CA ASP A 3 -3.19 -16.56 -6.61
C ASP A 3 -4.37 -15.80 -5.97
N PRO A 4 -5.57 -16.42 -5.83
CA PRO A 4 -6.73 -15.81 -5.18
C PRO A 4 -6.55 -15.49 -3.70
N HIS A 5 -5.57 -16.11 -3.03
CA HIS A 5 -5.27 -15.87 -1.61
C HIS A 5 -4.02 -15.02 -1.42
N TYR A 6 -3.58 -14.32 -2.46
CA TYR A 6 -2.45 -13.42 -2.35
C TYR A 6 -2.77 -12.30 -1.34
N PRO A 7 -1.90 -12.05 -0.34
CA PRO A 7 -2.13 -11.00 0.64
C PRO A 7 -2.34 -9.64 -0.04
N SER A 8 -3.53 -9.08 0.15
CA SER A 8 -3.91 -7.77 -0.40
C SER A 8 -4.43 -6.85 0.68
N VAL A 9 -4.33 -5.55 0.40
CA VAL A 9 -4.72 -4.47 1.32
C VAL A 9 -5.57 -3.48 0.54
N ASP A 10 -6.59 -2.93 1.20
CA ASP A 10 -7.47 -1.93 0.62
C ASP A 10 -6.69 -0.64 0.34
N LEU A 11 -6.83 -0.13 -0.89
CA LEU A 11 -6.18 1.11 -1.32
C LEU A 11 -6.67 2.30 -0.49
N ASP A 12 -7.96 2.36 -0.17
CA ASP A 12 -8.53 3.46 0.61
C ASP A 12 -7.94 3.54 2.02
N PHE A 13 -7.70 2.38 2.66
CA PHE A 13 -7.01 2.31 3.95
C PHE A 13 -5.62 2.97 3.87
N ILE A 14 -4.87 2.66 2.82
CA ILE A 14 -3.54 3.21 2.57
C ILE A 14 -3.61 4.71 2.31
N LEU A 15 -4.49 5.16 1.42
CA LEU A 15 -4.61 6.57 1.07
C LEU A 15 -5.03 7.43 2.27
N ASN A 16 -5.90 6.92 3.14
CA ASN A 16 -6.29 7.60 4.37
C ASN A 16 -5.10 7.83 5.32
N HIS A 17 -4.27 6.80 5.53
CA HIS A 17 -3.07 6.93 6.36
C HIS A 17 -1.99 7.80 5.73
N VAL A 18 -1.83 7.72 4.40
CA VAL A 18 -0.90 8.56 3.65
C VAL A 18 -1.31 10.04 3.75
N ASN A 19 -2.60 10.36 3.60
CA ASN A 19 -3.12 11.72 3.80
C ASN A 19 -2.94 12.20 5.25
N ALA A 20 -3.16 11.35 6.24
CA ALA A 20 -2.98 11.69 7.65
C ALA A 20 -1.51 11.85 8.07
N SER A 21 -0.56 11.30 7.31
CA SER A 21 0.87 11.29 7.68
C SER A 21 1.56 12.66 7.70
N GLY A 22 0.99 13.66 7.02
CA GLY A 22 1.60 14.99 6.86
C GLY A 22 2.87 15.02 5.99
N LYS A 23 3.26 13.91 5.35
CA LYS A 23 4.49 13.81 4.54
C LYS A 23 4.28 14.02 3.04
N LEU A 24 3.03 14.10 2.59
CA LEU A 24 2.70 14.29 1.17
C LEU A 24 3.05 15.70 0.71
N ALA A 25 3.55 15.79 -0.52
CA ALA A 25 3.63 17.06 -1.22
C ALA A 25 2.22 17.58 -1.56
N HIS A 26 2.08 18.90 -1.75
CA HIS A 26 0.81 19.51 -2.16
C HIS A 26 0.36 18.94 -3.51
N GLY A 27 -0.82 18.32 -3.56
CA GLY A 27 -1.30 17.61 -4.76
C GLY A 27 -0.44 16.39 -5.14
N GLY A 28 0.32 15.84 -4.19
CA GLY A 28 1.27 14.74 -4.40
C GLY A 28 0.63 13.37 -4.66
N ILE A 29 -0.69 13.30 -4.87
CA ILE A 29 -1.40 12.07 -5.27
C ILE A 29 -1.87 12.26 -6.70
N ALA A 30 -1.35 11.45 -7.62
CA ALA A 30 -1.76 11.45 -9.02
C ALA A 30 -2.18 10.04 -9.44
N ARG A 31 -3.39 9.89 -9.97
CA ARG A 31 -3.95 8.62 -10.42
C ARG A 31 -3.97 8.54 -11.94
N PHE A 32 -3.41 7.46 -12.48
CA PHE A 32 -3.37 7.16 -13.91
C PHE A 32 -3.86 5.73 -14.13
N GLY A 33 -5.12 5.58 -14.54
CA GLY A 33 -5.76 4.26 -14.64
C GLY A 33 -5.75 3.52 -13.30
N SER A 34 -5.14 2.33 -13.28
CA SER A 34 -4.97 1.49 -12.08
C SER A 34 -3.69 1.77 -11.29
N THR A 35 -2.95 2.83 -11.63
CA THR A 35 -1.71 3.21 -10.94
C THR A 35 -1.89 4.53 -10.22
N THR A 36 -1.53 4.56 -8.94
CA THR A 36 -1.51 5.76 -8.10
C THR A 36 -0.06 6.11 -7.76
N THR A 37 0.35 7.32 -8.10
CA THR A 37 1.66 7.89 -7.74
C THR A 37 1.51 8.74 -6.48
N LEU A 38 2.34 8.46 -5.48
CA LEU A 38 2.47 9.24 -4.26
C LEU A 38 3.80 9.99 -4.27
N VAL A 39 3.79 11.28 -3.99
CA VAL A 39 4.99 12.12 -3.93
C VAL A 39 5.16 12.67 -2.52
N ILE A 40 6.30 12.35 -1.91
CA ILE A 40 6.68 12.83 -0.58
C ILE A 40 7.28 14.24 -0.69
N GLU A 41 6.93 15.12 0.25
CA GLU A 41 7.47 16.48 0.36
C GLU A 41 8.98 16.46 0.68
N GLY A 42 9.73 17.45 0.20
CA GLY A 42 11.16 17.59 0.49
C GLY A 42 12.04 18.04 -0.67
N HIS A 43 13.35 18.06 -0.44
CA HIS A 43 14.32 18.67 -1.37
C HIS A 43 15.03 17.70 -2.32
N GLN A 44 14.83 16.39 -2.15
CA GLN A 44 15.46 15.39 -3.02
C GLN A 44 14.83 15.37 -4.42
N ALA A 45 15.50 14.76 -5.38
CA ALA A 45 14.95 14.55 -6.72
C ALA A 45 13.61 13.79 -6.67
N ILE A 46 12.66 14.19 -7.52
CA ILE A 46 11.27 13.68 -7.51
C ILE A 46 11.23 12.16 -7.57
N TYR A 47 12.01 11.52 -8.45
CA TYR A 47 12.01 10.06 -8.60
C TYR A 47 12.38 9.29 -7.32
N LYS A 48 13.12 9.89 -6.38
CA LYS A 48 13.44 9.27 -5.08
C LYS A 48 12.30 9.40 -4.07
N ARG A 49 11.47 10.42 -4.24
CA ARG A 49 10.33 10.76 -3.37
C ARG A 49 9.01 10.22 -3.90
N SER A 50 8.98 9.82 -5.17
CA SER A 50 7.83 9.19 -5.79
C SER A 50 7.74 7.71 -5.40
N THR A 51 6.53 7.26 -5.09
CA THR A 51 6.20 5.85 -4.89
C THR A 51 5.02 5.51 -5.78
N LEU A 52 5.17 4.46 -6.57
CA LEU A 52 4.14 3.98 -7.48
C LEU A 52 3.41 2.82 -6.82
N ILE A 53 2.09 2.90 -6.80
CA ILE A 53 1.19 1.86 -6.32
C ILE A 53 0.35 1.41 -7.50
N ARG A 54 0.36 0.13 -7.80
CA ARG A 54 -0.47 -0.49 -8.83
C ARG A 54 -1.50 -1.41 -8.19
N GLU A 55 -2.75 -1.17 -8.53
CA GLU A 55 -3.87 -2.01 -8.13
C GLU A 55 -3.74 -3.42 -8.74
N LEU A 56 -3.95 -4.44 -7.91
CA LEU A 56 -4.08 -5.84 -8.33
C LEU A 56 -5.47 -6.08 -8.92
N GLU A 57 -6.47 -5.64 -8.17
CA GLU A 57 -7.89 -5.61 -8.48
C GLU A 57 -8.42 -4.22 -8.11
N PRO A 58 -9.59 -3.79 -8.63
CA PRO A 58 -10.14 -2.48 -8.30
C PRO A 58 -10.18 -2.24 -6.78
N GLY A 59 -9.42 -1.25 -6.32
CA GLY A 59 -9.33 -0.88 -4.90
C GLY A 59 -8.41 -1.73 -4.03
N GLN A 60 -7.69 -2.72 -4.59
CA GLN A 60 -6.77 -3.57 -3.82
C GLN A 60 -5.33 -3.48 -4.31
N ILE A 61 -4.40 -3.48 -3.36
CA ILE A 61 -2.96 -3.48 -3.63
C ILE A 61 -2.29 -4.67 -2.96
N CYS A 62 -1.15 -5.09 -3.51
CA CYS A 62 -0.41 -6.21 -2.94
C CYS A 62 0.27 -5.82 -1.62
N LEU A 63 0.45 -6.78 -0.72
CA LEU A 63 1.03 -6.55 0.60
C LEU A 63 2.43 -5.92 0.56
N GLU A 64 3.28 -6.26 -0.42
CA GLU A 64 4.61 -5.69 -0.56
C GLU A 64 4.55 -4.18 -0.82
N GLN A 65 3.62 -3.77 -1.70
CA GLN A 65 3.40 -2.36 -1.99
C GLN A 65 2.84 -1.63 -0.76
N ALA A 66 1.86 -2.22 -0.08
CA ALA A 66 1.31 -1.68 1.16
C ALA A 66 2.38 -1.48 2.23
N THR A 67 3.26 -2.47 2.42
CA THR A 67 4.35 -2.46 3.39
C THR A 67 5.39 -1.39 3.05
N ALA A 68 5.79 -1.28 1.77
CA ALA A 68 6.74 -0.26 1.32
C ALA A 68 6.20 1.16 1.57
N VAL A 69 4.91 1.38 1.32
CA VAL A 69 4.24 2.66 1.58
C VAL A 69 4.16 2.91 3.08
N ALA A 70 3.72 1.93 3.88
CA ALA A 70 3.62 2.04 5.33
C ALA A 70 4.96 2.39 6.01
N LEU A 71 6.06 1.81 5.53
CA LEU A 71 7.41 2.15 5.99
C LEU A 71 7.78 3.61 5.68
N LYS A 72 7.56 4.06 4.44
CA LYS A 72 7.89 5.45 4.04
C LYS A 72 7.04 6.48 4.80
N PHE A 73 5.76 6.18 5.01
CA PHE A 73 4.81 7.07 5.64
C PHE A 73 4.68 6.86 7.17
N ALA A 74 5.45 5.93 7.74
CA ALA A 74 5.52 5.64 9.17
C ALA A 74 4.20 5.22 9.83
N PHE A 75 3.41 4.36 9.15
CA PHE A 75 2.18 3.78 9.68
C PHE A 75 2.20 2.24 9.73
N LEU A 76 3.39 1.64 9.86
CA LEU A 76 3.53 0.18 9.84
C LEU A 76 2.72 -0.52 10.95
N GLY A 77 2.61 0.07 12.14
CA GLY A 77 1.80 -0.48 13.23
C GLY A 77 0.32 -0.61 12.85
N GLN A 78 -0.26 0.43 12.27
CA GLN A 78 -1.64 0.44 11.81
C GLN A 78 -1.87 -0.58 10.69
N LEU A 79 -0.89 -0.73 9.79
CA LEU A 79 -0.96 -1.78 8.76
C LEU A 79 -0.99 -3.17 9.40
N LEU A 80 -0.14 -3.44 10.40
CA LEU A 80 -0.13 -4.75 11.09
C LEU A 80 -1.44 -5.04 11.83
N GLU A 81 -2.03 -4.05 12.50
CA GLU A 81 -3.35 -4.18 13.15
C GLU A 81 -4.47 -4.45 12.14
N TRP A 82 -4.44 -3.74 11.01
CA TRP A 82 -5.39 -3.95 9.92
C TRP A 82 -5.26 -5.36 9.35
N LEU A 83 -4.03 -5.84 9.18
CA LEU A 83 -3.71 -7.18 8.67
C LEU A 83 -4.17 -8.30 9.61
N VAL A 84 -4.16 -8.09 10.92
CA VAL A 84 -4.72 -9.05 11.88
C VAL A 84 -6.25 -9.11 11.78
N THR A 85 -6.90 -7.97 11.54
CA THR A 85 -8.36 -7.85 11.52
C THR A 85 -8.97 -8.28 10.18
N ASN A 86 -8.32 -7.92 9.07
CA ASN A 86 -8.84 -8.08 7.71
C ASN A 86 -8.05 -9.12 6.91
N ARG A 87 -7.42 -10.07 7.61
CA ARG A 87 -6.61 -11.13 7.01
C ARG A 87 -7.40 -11.88 5.93
N ASN A 88 -6.90 -11.85 4.70
CA ASN A 88 -7.50 -12.55 3.56
C ASN A 88 -6.63 -13.71 3.02
N TRP A 89 -5.48 -13.98 3.64
CA TRP A 89 -4.62 -15.12 3.31
C TRP A 89 -4.74 -16.23 4.36
N ARG A 90 -4.50 -17.47 3.93
CA ARG A 90 -4.45 -18.63 4.83
C ARG A 90 -3.08 -18.71 5.50
N GLU A 91 -3.04 -18.86 6.82
CA GLU A 91 -1.82 -19.27 7.51
C GLU A 91 -1.57 -20.76 7.33
N GLY A 92 -0.33 -21.13 7.01
CA GLY A 92 0.12 -22.51 7.12
C GLY A 92 -0.59 -23.48 6.19
N ALA A 93 -0.66 -23.21 4.88
CA ALA A 93 -0.99 -24.22 3.90
C ALA A 93 0.11 -25.31 3.86
N TYR A 94 0.15 -26.16 4.87
CA TYR A 94 0.60 -27.53 4.69
C TYR A 94 -0.39 -28.15 3.72
N ILE A 95 0.09 -28.46 2.52
CA ILE A 95 -0.60 -29.34 1.61
C ILE A 95 -0.74 -30.65 2.38
N VAL A 96 -1.93 -30.96 2.89
CA VAL A 96 -2.23 -32.31 3.36
C VAL A 96 -2.27 -33.16 2.08
N PRO A 97 -1.36 -34.14 1.91
CA PRO A 97 -1.31 -34.97 0.71
C PRO A 97 -2.58 -35.81 0.53
#